data_AF-A0A959JRF0-F1
#
_entry.id   AF-A0A959JRF0-F1
#
_cell.length_a   1.000
_cell.length_b   1.000
_cell.length_c   1.000
_cell.angle_alpha   90.00
_cell.angle_beta   90.00
_cell.angle_gamma   90.00
#
_symmetry.space_group_name_H-M   'P 1'
#
loop_
_entity.id
_entity.type
_entity.pdbx_description
1 polymer ?
#
loop_
_entity_poly.entity_id
_entity_poly.type
_entity_poly.pdbx_seq_one_letter_code
_entity_poly.pdbx_strand_id
1 'polypeptide(L)'
;KNGIPFVNTVWDIKFIKIQGKEYDLNNIEHSILRKDFKDARIHAAVNCASYSCPVLRNEAFVASKLDAQLDDSMRKFVNDTRRNRISENDPKLSSIFKWFSGDFKDDAGSVRAFVNKYAKTKIKDGANIDYLEYDWRLNDAAKF
;
A
#
# COMPACT_ATOMS: atom_id res chain seq x y z
N LYS A 1 27.94 -3.32 -1.45
CA LYS A 1 27.26 -4.03 -0.35
C LYS A 1 26.98 -5.44 -0.83
N ASN A 2 27.68 -6.44 -0.29
CA ASN A 2 27.51 -7.85 -0.65
C ASN A 2 26.48 -8.48 0.29
N GLY A 3 25.19 -8.26 0.01
CA GLY A 3 24.09 -8.97 0.66
C GLY A 3 23.71 -10.19 -0.16
N ILE A 4 23.55 -11.34 0.50
CA ILE A 4 23.06 -12.56 -0.13
C ILE A 4 21.58 -12.32 -0.49
N PRO A 5 21.11 -12.61 -1.71
CA PRO A 5 19.70 -12.46 -2.04
C PRO A 5 18.87 -13.29 -1.06
N PHE A 6 17.86 -12.66 -0.44
CA PHE A 6 16.99 -13.20 0.63
C PHE A 6 17.56 -13.22 2.06
N VAL A 7 18.78 -12.74 2.30
CA VAL A 7 19.32 -12.49 3.66
C VAL A 7 19.90 -11.08 3.71
N ASN A 8 19.13 -10.14 4.26
CA ASN A 8 19.38 -8.69 4.36
C ASN A 8 19.02 -7.90 3.09
N THR A 9 17.72 -7.69 2.86
CA THR A 9 17.27 -6.70 1.87
C THR A 9 17.51 -5.28 2.42
N VAL A 10 17.42 -4.25 1.56
CA VAL A 10 17.50 -2.85 1.99
C VAL A 10 16.46 -2.49 3.07
N TRP A 11 15.38 -3.27 3.16
CA TRP A 11 14.27 -3.09 4.09
C TRP A 11 14.54 -3.65 5.50
N ASP A 12 15.57 -4.51 5.64
CA ASP A 12 15.97 -5.16 6.90
C ASP A 12 17.15 -4.46 7.60
N ILE A 13 17.63 -3.35 7.03
CA ILE A 13 18.71 -2.57 7.63
C ILE A 13 18.14 -1.80 8.83
N LYS A 14 18.67 -2.08 10.02
CA LYS A 14 18.35 -1.34 11.24
C LYS A 14 19.13 -0.03 11.28
N PHE A 15 18.42 1.09 11.20
CA PHE A 15 19.02 2.43 11.28
C PHE A 15 18.08 3.48 11.87
N ILE A 16 16.81 3.13 12.12
CA ILE A 16 15.79 4.08 12.57
C ILE A 16 15.71 4.00 14.09
N LYS A 17 16.06 5.08 14.80
CA LYS A 17 16.05 5.13 16.27
C LYS A 17 14.82 5.85 16.78
N ILE A 18 13.95 5.14 17.50
CA ILE A 18 12.73 5.67 18.10
C ILE A 18 12.67 5.22 19.56
N GLN A 19 12.54 6.17 20.49
CA GLN A 19 12.42 5.92 21.94
C GLN A 19 13.49 4.94 22.48
N GLY A 20 14.74 5.05 22.01
CA GLY A 20 15.86 4.21 22.46
C GLY A 20 15.89 2.79 21.88
N LYS A 21 14.97 2.43 20.97
CA LYS A 21 14.97 1.19 20.20
C LYS A 21 15.39 1.46 18.76
N GLU A 22 16.02 0.47 18.13
CA GLU A 22 16.45 0.55 16.73
C GLU A 22 15.59 -0.38 15.86
N TYR A 23 15.08 0.17 14.77
CA TYR A 23 14.12 -0.44 13.87
C TYR A 23 14.63 -0.44 12.44
N ASP A 24 14.10 -1.37 11.65
CA ASP A 24 14.16 -1.42 10.20
C ASP A 24 12.77 -1.09 9.60
N LEU A 25 12.72 -0.92 8.27
CA LEU A 25 11.49 -0.53 7.57
C LEU A 25 10.41 -1.62 7.64
N ASN A 26 10.81 -2.90 7.53
CA ASN A 26 9.92 -4.05 7.66
C ASN A 26 9.29 -4.13 9.06
N ASN A 27 10.06 -3.86 10.11
CA ASN A 27 9.58 -3.83 11.49
C ASN A 27 8.53 -2.73 11.68
N ILE A 28 8.79 -1.53 11.18
CA ILE A 28 7.84 -0.42 11.28
C ILE A 28 6.54 -0.77 10.54
N GLU A 29 6.61 -1.25 9.31
CA GLU A 29 5.41 -1.55 8.52
C GLU A 29 4.62 -2.73 9.09
N HIS A 30 5.24 -3.90 9.24
CA HIS A 30 4.52 -5.14 9.52
C HIS A 30 4.31 -5.39 11.00
N SER A 31 5.23 -4.97 11.86
CA SER A 31 5.16 -5.28 13.30
C SER A 31 4.49 -4.18 14.12
N ILE A 32 4.43 -2.95 13.60
CA ILE A 32 3.83 -1.79 14.29
C ILE A 32 2.60 -1.32 13.51
N LEU A 33 2.77 -0.77 12.30
CA LEU A 33 1.68 -0.10 11.57
C LEU A 33 0.53 -1.06 11.26
N ARG A 34 0.82 -2.20 10.63
CA ARG A 34 -0.23 -3.18 10.26
C ARG A 34 -0.86 -3.86 11.47
N LYS A 35 -0.04 -4.23 12.45
CA LYS A 35 -0.47 -5.04 13.59
C LYS A 35 -1.25 -4.25 14.64
N ASP A 36 -0.73 -3.09 15.02
CA ASP A 36 -1.22 -2.35 16.18
C ASP A 36 -2.30 -1.33 15.79
N PHE A 37 -2.18 -0.70 14.61
CA PHE A 37 -3.12 0.34 14.17
C PHE A 37 -4.22 -0.18 13.25
N LYS A 38 -3.95 -1.26 12.50
CA LYS A 38 -4.93 -1.93 11.61
C LYS A 38 -5.64 -0.99 10.62
N ASP A 39 -4.97 0.11 10.26
CA ASP A 39 -5.49 1.09 9.31
C ASP A 39 -5.04 0.72 7.91
N ALA A 40 -5.95 0.19 7.09
CA ALA A 40 -5.60 -0.25 5.73
C ALA A 40 -5.17 0.91 4.80
N ARG A 41 -5.38 2.18 5.19
CA ARG A 41 -4.92 3.35 4.42
C ARG A 41 -3.40 3.45 4.36
N ILE A 42 -2.67 2.79 5.25
CA ILE A 42 -1.19 2.78 5.22
C ILE A 42 -0.64 2.20 3.92
N HIS A 43 -1.38 1.31 3.24
CA HIS A 43 -1.00 0.74 1.94
C HIS A 43 -0.98 1.76 0.81
N ALA A 44 -1.51 2.98 1.05
CA ALA A 44 -1.37 4.15 0.18
C ALA A 44 -0.36 5.19 0.69
N ALA A 45 0.21 4.99 1.87
CA ALA A 45 1.09 5.92 2.56
C ALA A 45 2.54 5.45 2.60
N VAL A 46 2.75 4.15 2.78
CA VAL A 46 4.07 3.51 2.74
C VAL A 46 4.33 3.08 1.30
N ASN A 47 5.52 3.39 0.79
CA ASN A 47 5.89 3.16 -0.59
C ASN A 47 7.14 2.28 -0.66
N CYS A 48 7.08 1.30 -1.55
CA CYS A 48 8.08 0.27 -1.81
C CYS A 48 9.06 0.60 -2.95
N ALA A 49 9.08 1.85 -3.43
CA ALA A 49 9.83 2.35 -4.58
C ALA A 49 9.64 1.54 -5.87
N SER A 50 8.41 1.08 -6.17
CA SER A 50 8.03 0.40 -7.42
C SER A 50 7.05 1.24 -8.25
N TYR A 51 6.93 0.95 -9.56
CA TYR A 51 6.05 1.69 -10.47
C TYR A 51 4.58 1.53 -10.08
N SER A 52 4.22 0.35 -9.59
CA SER A 52 2.87 0.02 -9.14
C SER A 52 2.58 0.47 -7.69
N CYS A 53 3.57 0.96 -6.93
CA CYS A 53 3.32 1.51 -5.59
C CYS A 53 2.50 2.83 -5.70
N PRO A 54 1.68 3.17 -4.69
CA PRO A 54 0.95 4.44 -4.63
C PRO A 54 1.87 5.65 -4.79
N VAL A 55 1.37 6.75 -5.37
CA VAL A 55 2.19 7.98 -5.49
C VAL A 55 2.57 8.48 -4.11
N LEU A 56 3.88 8.64 -3.86
CA LEU A 56 4.39 9.17 -2.61
C LEU A 56 3.97 10.64 -2.46
N ARG A 57 3.41 10.99 -1.31
CA ARG A 57 3.09 12.38 -0.99
C ARG A 57 4.37 13.21 -0.85
N ASN A 58 4.33 14.46 -1.32
CA ASN A 58 5.45 15.40 -1.29
C ASN A 58 5.59 16.18 0.05
N GLU A 59 4.92 15.73 1.10
CA GLU A 59 4.99 16.28 2.46
C GLU A 59 4.98 15.13 3.47
N ALA A 60 5.53 15.39 4.66
CA ALA A 60 5.51 14.43 5.75
C ALA A 60 4.11 14.30 6.36
N PHE A 61 3.82 13.10 6.88
CA PHE A 61 2.64 12.89 7.71
C PHE A 61 2.83 13.58 9.07
N VAL A 62 1.81 14.32 9.53
CA VAL A 62 1.84 14.96 10.84
C VAL A 62 0.58 14.63 11.62
N ALA A 63 0.71 14.48 12.95
CA ALA A 63 -0.38 14.02 13.80
C ALA A 63 -1.68 14.84 13.64
N SER A 64 -1.57 16.17 13.51
CA SER A 64 -2.73 17.06 13.36
C SER A 64 -3.47 16.93 12.02
N LYS A 65 -2.87 16.27 11.01
CA LYS A 65 -3.44 16.11 9.67
C LYS A 65 -3.50 14.65 9.22
N LEU A 66 -3.11 13.72 10.08
CA LEU A 66 -2.82 12.33 9.70
C LEU A 66 -3.99 11.67 8.97
N ASP A 67 -5.19 11.74 9.53
CA ASP A 67 -6.39 11.13 8.91
C ASP A 67 -6.70 11.73 7.54
N ALA A 68 -6.67 13.05 7.42
CA ALA A 68 -6.92 13.73 6.15
C ALA A 68 -5.86 13.37 5.09
N GLN A 69 -4.60 13.24 5.51
CA GLN A 69 -3.51 12.81 4.65
C GLN A 69 -3.68 11.34 4.23
N LEU A 70 -4.02 10.44 5.15
CA LEU A 70 -4.25 9.02 4.82
C LEU A 70 -5.43 8.85 3.86
N ASP A 71 -6.54 9.55 4.10
CA ASP A 71 -7.71 9.52 3.23
C ASP A 71 -7.43 10.08 1.84
N ASP A 72 -6.70 11.20 1.74
CA ASP A 72 -6.32 11.77 0.44
C ASP A 72 -5.37 10.83 -0.32
N SER A 73 -4.44 10.17 0.38
CA SER A 73 -3.52 9.19 -0.22
C SER A 73 -4.30 8.01 -0.79
N MET A 74 -5.20 7.43 0.00
CA MET A 74 -5.99 6.28 -0.43
C MET A 74 -6.97 6.65 -1.54
N ARG A 75 -7.61 7.83 -1.47
CA ARG A 75 -8.48 8.34 -2.55
C ARG A 75 -7.72 8.52 -3.85
N LYS A 76 -6.51 9.08 -3.81
CA LYS A 76 -5.66 9.22 -5.00
C LYS A 76 -5.27 7.86 -5.56
N PHE A 77 -4.83 6.93 -4.71
CA PHE A 77 -4.42 5.60 -5.13
C PHE A 77 -5.57 4.83 -5.80
N VAL A 78 -6.73 4.75 -5.14
CA VAL A 78 -7.91 4.04 -5.65
C VAL A 78 -8.36 4.58 -7.00
N ASN A 79 -8.31 5.89 -7.21
CA ASN A 79 -8.77 6.53 -8.44
C ASN A 79 -7.67 6.76 -9.49
N ASP A 80 -6.47 6.22 -9.29
CA ASP A 80 -5.39 6.29 -10.27
C ASP A 80 -5.57 5.22 -11.35
N THR A 81 -5.96 5.66 -12.55
CA THR A 81 -6.20 4.80 -13.73
C THR A 81 -5.00 3.96 -14.17
N ARG A 82 -3.77 4.33 -13.77
CA ARG A 82 -2.56 3.54 -14.05
C ARG A 82 -2.42 2.34 -13.12
N ARG A 83 -3.02 2.42 -11.94
CA ARG A 83 -2.89 1.45 -10.83
C ARG A 83 -4.19 0.69 -10.57
N ASN A 84 -5.33 1.24 -10.98
CA ASN A 84 -6.65 0.66 -10.83
C ASN A 84 -7.54 1.03 -12.02
N ARG A 85 -8.25 0.06 -12.59
CA ARG A 85 -9.30 0.26 -13.60
C ARG A 85 -10.63 -0.09 -12.96
N ILE A 86 -11.26 0.89 -12.32
CA ILE A 86 -12.52 0.67 -11.59
C ILE A 86 -13.70 0.80 -12.55
N SER A 87 -14.53 -0.24 -12.57
CA SER A 87 -15.81 -0.28 -13.25
C SER A 87 -16.86 -0.94 -12.34
N GLU A 88 -18.14 -0.83 -12.69
CA GLU A 88 -19.21 -1.42 -11.87
C GLU A 88 -19.17 -2.95 -11.85
N ASN A 89 -18.81 -3.60 -12.97
CA ASN A 89 -18.99 -5.04 -13.16
C ASN A 89 -17.68 -5.83 -13.35
N ASP A 90 -16.66 -5.21 -13.93
CA ASP A 90 -15.35 -5.83 -14.23
C ASP A 90 -14.20 -4.90 -13.78
N PRO A 91 -14.05 -4.65 -12.48
CA PRO A 91 -12.94 -3.85 -11.96
C PRO A 91 -11.62 -4.64 -11.99
N LYS A 92 -10.54 -3.96 -12.38
CA LYS A 92 -9.17 -4.48 -12.27
C LYS A 92 -8.36 -3.64 -11.30
N LEU A 93 -8.04 -4.20 -10.14
CA LEU A 93 -7.40 -3.46 -9.05
C LEU A 93 -5.89 -3.73 -8.99
N SER A 94 -5.15 -2.86 -8.32
CA SER A 94 -3.74 -3.11 -7.99
C SER A 94 -3.58 -4.42 -7.21
N SER A 95 -2.52 -5.16 -7.47
CA SER A 95 -2.14 -6.36 -6.71
C SER A 95 -1.94 -6.10 -5.20
N ILE A 96 -1.76 -4.85 -4.77
CA ILE A 96 -1.78 -4.47 -3.34
C ILE A 96 -3.07 -4.91 -2.66
N PHE A 97 -4.22 -4.74 -3.33
CA PHE A 97 -5.52 -5.19 -2.81
C PHE A 97 -5.65 -6.72 -2.73
N LYS A 98 -4.84 -7.46 -3.49
CA LYS A 98 -4.75 -8.93 -3.42
C LYS A 98 -3.84 -9.36 -2.28
N TRP A 99 -2.61 -8.85 -2.25
CA TRP A 99 -1.58 -9.25 -1.28
C TRP A 99 -1.96 -8.92 0.15
N PHE A 100 -2.58 -7.76 0.37
CA PHE A 100 -3.00 -7.29 1.69
C PHE A 100 -4.52 -7.38 1.87
N SER A 101 -5.18 -8.31 1.17
CA SER A 101 -6.65 -8.46 1.23
C SER A 101 -7.18 -8.68 2.65
N GLY A 102 -6.38 -9.25 3.57
CA GLY A 102 -6.71 -9.38 4.98
C GLY A 102 -6.94 -8.03 5.65
N ASP A 103 -5.98 -7.12 5.53
CA ASP A 103 -6.04 -5.78 6.14
C ASP A 103 -7.28 -4.99 5.66
N PHE A 104 -7.62 -5.08 4.36
CA PHE A 104 -8.81 -4.41 3.82
C PHE A 104 -10.13 -5.05 4.28
N LYS A 105 -10.13 -6.38 4.49
CA LYS A 105 -11.30 -7.10 5.03
C LYS A 105 -11.49 -6.79 6.51
N ASP A 106 -10.42 -6.68 7.27
CA ASP A 106 -10.49 -6.32 8.68
C ASP A 106 -11.04 -4.89 8.86
N ASP A 107 -10.70 -3.95 7.98
CA ASP A 107 -11.16 -2.56 8.03
C ASP A 107 -12.60 -2.33 7.50
N ALA A 108 -13.06 -3.11 6.52
CA ALA A 108 -14.32 -2.83 5.82
C ALA A 108 -15.19 -4.06 5.50
N GLY A 109 -14.82 -5.24 5.97
CA GLY A 109 -15.49 -6.52 5.69
C GLY A 109 -15.17 -7.12 4.31
N SER A 110 -14.76 -6.32 3.33
CA SER A 110 -14.28 -6.81 2.03
C SER A 110 -13.42 -5.79 1.29
N VAL A 111 -12.60 -6.27 0.35
CA VAL A 111 -11.85 -5.40 -0.57
C VAL A 111 -12.79 -4.48 -1.35
N ARG A 112 -13.93 -5.01 -1.84
CA ARG A 112 -14.95 -4.21 -2.54
C ARG A 112 -15.47 -3.07 -1.67
N ALA A 113 -15.87 -3.38 -0.44
CA ALA A 113 -16.40 -2.39 0.50
C ALA A 113 -15.36 -1.31 0.80
N PHE A 114 -14.10 -1.70 1.05
CA PHE A 114 -13.02 -0.76 1.29
C PHE A 114 -12.78 0.17 0.09
N VAL A 115 -12.61 -0.40 -1.11
CA VAL A 115 -12.41 0.37 -2.36
C VAL A 115 -13.57 1.32 -2.60
N ASN A 116 -14.80 0.87 -2.38
CA ASN A 116 -16.00 1.69 -2.52
C ASN A 116 -16.07 2.86 -1.52
N LYS A 117 -15.34 2.87 -0.39
CA LYS A 117 -15.24 4.08 0.47
C LYS A 117 -14.60 5.26 -0.29
N TYR A 118 -13.68 4.96 -1.22
CA TYR A 118 -12.83 5.97 -1.88
C TYR A 118 -13.07 6.12 -3.39
N ALA A 119 -13.59 5.10 -4.05
CA ALA A 119 -13.78 5.08 -5.49
C ALA A 119 -14.87 6.05 -5.95
N LYS A 120 -14.63 6.74 -7.08
CA LYS A 120 -15.62 7.58 -7.77
C LYS A 120 -16.74 6.73 -8.37
N THR A 121 -16.38 5.62 -9.01
CA THR A 121 -17.33 4.61 -9.52
C THR A 121 -17.42 3.47 -8.52
N LYS A 122 -18.64 3.06 -8.13
CA LYS A 122 -18.84 1.97 -7.17
C LYS A 122 -18.83 0.63 -7.89
N ILE A 123 -18.06 -0.32 -7.36
CA ILE A 123 -18.09 -1.72 -7.78
C ILE A 123 -19.38 -2.33 -7.22
N LYS A 124 -20.18 -2.97 -8.07
CA LYS A 124 -21.44 -3.62 -7.67
C LYS A 124 -21.18 -4.88 -6.87
N ASP A 125 -22.18 -5.26 -6.09
CA ASP A 125 -22.18 -6.56 -5.45
C ASP A 125 -22.19 -7.67 -6.50
N GLY A 126 -21.39 -8.72 -6.26
CA GLY A 126 -21.23 -9.84 -7.19
C GLY A 126 -20.29 -9.60 -8.37
N ALA A 127 -19.78 -8.38 -8.57
CA ALA A 127 -18.76 -8.11 -9.59
C ALA A 127 -17.48 -8.95 -9.33
N ASN A 128 -16.93 -9.54 -10.39
CA ASN A 128 -15.66 -10.25 -10.30
C ASN A 128 -14.51 -9.24 -10.27
N ILE A 129 -13.64 -9.32 -9.26
CA ILE A 129 -12.51 -8.42 -9.10
C ILE A 129 -11.26 -9.12 -9.63
N ASP A 130 -10.75 -8.60 -10.75
CA ASP A 130 -9.45 -8.98 -11.30
C ASP A 130 -8.35 -8.09 -10.74
N TYR A 131 -7.09 -8.53 -10.88
CA TYR A 131 -5.93 -7.78 -10.42
C TYR A 131 -4.93 -7.53 -11.55
N LEU A 132 -4.42 -6.30 -11.62
CA LEU A 132 -3.38 -5.89 -12.54
C LEU A 132 -2.03 -6.49 -12.13
N GLU A 133 -1.22 -6.83 -13.13
CA GLU A 133 0.17 -7.24 -12.91
C GLU A 133 0.97 -6.13 -12.22
N TYR A 134 1.81 -6.53 -11.28
CA TYR A 134 2.59 -5.60 -10.48
C TYR A 134 3.98 -5.42 -11.08
N ASP A 135 4.30 -4.18 -11.44
CA ASP A 135 5.53 -3.83 -12.14
C ASP A 135 6.62 -3.37 -11.17
N TRP A 136 7.61 -4.23 -11.00
CA TRP A 136 8.75 -4.03 -10.10
C TRP A 136 9.91 -3.22 -10.71
N ARG A 137 9.84 -2.79 -11.98
CA ARG A 137 10.99 -2.26 -12.74
C ARG A 137 11.75 -1.09 -12.09
N LEU A 138 11.15 -0.35 -11.14
CA LEU A 138 11.84 0.71 -10.39
C LEU A 138 12.75 0.20 -9.26
N ASN A 139 12.54 -1.02 -8.78
CA ASN A 139 13.36 -1.67 -7.75
C ASN A 139 14.21 -2.82 -8.32
N ASP A 140 14.15 -3.05 -9.63
CA ASP A 140 14.99 -4.04 -10.28
C ASP A 140 16.39 -3.44 -10.48
N ALA A 141 17.36 -3.92 -9.72
CA ALA A 141 18.76 -3.56 -9.89
C ALA A 141 19.38 -4.16 -11.17
N ALA A 142 18.62 -4.94 -11.96
CA ALA A 142 19.05 -5.45 -13.24
C ALA A 142 18.36 -4.71 -14.39
N LYS A 143 19.11 -3.78 -15.01
CA LYS A 143 19.33 -3.63 -16.47
C LYS A 143 19.74 -2.20 -16.81
N PHE A 144 21.03 -1.93 -16.66
CA PHE A 144 21.77 -1.22 -17.70
C PHE A 144 22.39 -2.27 -18.62
#